data_AF-A0A849ZMW1-F1
#
_entry.id   AF-A0A849ZMW1-F1
#
_cell.length_a   1.000
_cell.length_b   1.000
_cell.length_c   1.000
_cell.angle_alpha   90.00
_cell.angle_beta   90.00
_cell.angle_gamma   90.00
#
_symmetry.space_group_name_H-M   'P 1'
#
loop_
_entity.id
_entity.type
_entity.pdbx_description
1 polymer ?
#
loop_
_entity_poly.entity_id
_entity_poly.type
_entity_poly.pdbx_seq_one_letter_code
_entity_poly.pdbx_strand_id
1 'polypeptide(L)'
;MTDFPDVQARHVWRATLYSASLNACLMPFEVVLSRGVTDIPWWPAVGSSAVGAAIAVFVMRVHWRRPQSLRLGTWLFVLNNAVILAAMWVTAPYHLRNPHLAPLQAHKLGTLAVAILAPQRWAGIACILGFVALPIVELAFFDPTMHAMLGWQEAMVLAIYGTFALVLLFFRVRSLDVERKLVRAQTEATDARQSARVLMAVRDLSNTPLQSIEFASAILRRHEPEEAPSLDRIDRALDRLRSLHRPLKVYESDLEWRPGDESFDPESVLAKAAAEVKARSRRSV
;
A
#
# COMPACT_ATOMS: atom_id res chain seq x y z
N MET A 1 14.73 2.81 -1.86
CA MET A 1 13.36 3.02 -1.35
C MET A 1 12.44 2.94 -2.54
N THR A 2 11.48 2.02 -2.56
CA THR A 2 10.36 2.13 -3.51
C THR A 2 9.51 3.30 -3.05
N ASP A 3 9.31 4.31 -3.89
CA ASP A 3 8.47 5.45 -3.54
C ASP A 3 7.07 4.95 -3.17
N PHE A 4 6.58 5.30 -1.98
CA PHE A 4 5.24 4.97 -1.51
C PHE A 4 4.10 5.18 -2.54
N PRO A 5 4.10 6.23 -3.39
CA PRO A 5 3.12 6.35 -4.47
C PRO A 5 3.08 5.15 -5.43
N ASP A 6 4.21 4.47 -5.67
CA ASP A 6 4.27 3.28 -6.54
C ASP A 6 3.55 2.08 -5.91
N VAL A 7 3.64 1.91 -4.60
CA VAL A 7 2.97 0.81 -3.90
C VAL A 7 1.46 1.00 -3.93
N GLN A 8 0.99 2.23 -3.71
CA GLN A 8 -0.43 2.55 -3.80
C GLN A 8 -0.94 2.34 -5.22
N ALA A 9 -0.18 2.78 -6.23
CA ALA A 9 -0.54 2.57 -7.63
C ALA A 9 -0.66 1.08 -7.96
N ARG A 10 0.29 0.25 -7.54
CA ARG A 10 0.22 -1.22 -7.72
C ARG A 10 -1.02 -1.83 -7.09
N HIS A 11 -1.38 -1.40 -5.87
CA HIS A 11 -2.58 -1.89 -5.20
C HIS A 11 -3.85 -1.51 -5.96
N VAL A 12 -3.96 -0.25 -6.41
CA VAL A 12 -5.09 0.21 -7.24
C VAL A 12 -5.20 -0.62 -8.52
N TRP A 13 -4.10 -0.85 -9.22
CA TRP A 13 -4.10 -1.62 -10.46
C TRP A 13 -4.49 -3.09 -10.24
N ARG A 14 -4.04 -3.71 -9.15
CA ARG A 14 -4.46 -5.07 -8.77
C ARG A 14 -5.95 -5.14 -8.43
N ALA A 15 -6.44 -4.19 -7.65
CA ALA A 15 -7.87 -4.07 -7.33
C ALA A 15 -8.73 -3.95 -8.60
N THR A 16 -8.34 -3.08 -9.53
CA THR A 16 -9.00 -2.92 -10.83
C THR A 16 -8.93 -4.21 -11.63
N LEU A 17 -7.78 -4.88 -11.68
CA LEU A 17 -7.62 -6.14 -12.39
C LEU A 17 -8.53 -7.23 -11.82
N TYR A 18 -8.57 -7.40 -10.49
CA TYR A 18 -9.43 -8.39 -9.84
C TYR A 18 -10.91 -8.09 -10.05
N SER A 19 -11.34 -6.84 -9.91
CA SER A 19 -12.72 -6.44 -10.16
C SER A 19 -13.13 -6.66 -11.62
N ALA A 20 -12.25 -6.32 -12.58
CA ALA A 20 -12.49 -6.52 -14.00
C ALA A 20 -12.52 -8.01 -14.38
N SER A 21 -11.63 -8.82 -13.79
CA SER A 21 -11.60 -10.28 -14.00
C SER A 21 -12.85 -10.95 -13.42
N LEU A 22 -13.27 -10.56 -12.21
CA LEU A 22 -14.51 -11.03 -11.62
C LEU A 22 -15.70 -10.66 -12.49
N ASN A 23 -15.78 -9.43 -13.02
CA ASN A 23 -16.84 -9.04 -13.95
C ASN A 23 -16.84 -9.91 -15.22
N ALA A 24 -15.67 -10.08 -15.83
CA ALA A 24 -15.51 -10.89 -17.04
C ALA A 24 -15.96 -12.34 -16.84
N CYS A 25 -15.72 -12.92 -15.66
CA CYS A 25 -16.08 -14.31 -15.34
C CYS A 25 -17.50 -14.49 -14.79
N LEU A 26 -18.00 -13.57 -13.96
CA LEU A 26 -19.29 -13.71 -13.27
C LEU A 26 -20.48 -13.39 -14.19
N MET A 27 -20.35 -12.42 -15.09
CA MET A 27 -21.45 -12.06 -16.00
C MET A 27 -21.85 -13.19 -16.97
N PRO A 28 -20.92 -13.97 -17.56
CA PRO A 28 -21.28 -15.17 -18.32
C PRO A 28 -21.97 -16.23 -17.46
N PHE A 29 -21.60 -16.34 -16.17
CA PHE A 29 -22.25 -17.25 -15.25
C PHE A 29 -23.71 -16.83 -14.99
N GLU A 30 -23.98 -15.53 -14.90
CA GLU A 30 -25.36 -14.99 -14.84
C GLU A 30 -26.18 -15.39 -16.08
N VAL A 31 -25.60 -15.34 -17.29
CA VAL A 31 -26.25 -15.83 -18.52
C VAL A 31 -26.60 -17.32 -18.43
N VAL A 32 -25.72 -18.13 -17.84
CA VAL A 32 -25.98 -19.57 -17.64
C VAL A 32 -27.09 -19.80 -16.63
N LEU A 33 -27.08 -19.09 -15.50
CA LEU A 33 -28.10 -19.19 -14.45
C LEU A 33 -29.47 -18.70 -14.93
N SER A 34 -29.50 -17.72 -15.82
CA SER A 34 -30.74 -17.13 -16.38
C SER A 34 -31.34 -17.91 -17.53
N ARG A 35 -30.72 -19.00 -18.01
CA ARG A 35 -31.27 -19.82 -19.11
C ARG A 35 -32.68 -20.36 -18.87
N GLY A 36 -33.10 -20.46 -17.61
CA GLY A 36 -34.45 -20.89 -17.22
C GLY A 36 -35.50 -19.77 -17.19
N VAL A 37 -35.12 -18.52 -17.45
CA VAL A 37 -36.05 -17.38 -17.42
C VAL A 37 -36.31 -16.90 -18.85
N THR A 38 -37.57 -16.97 -19.26
CA THR A 38 -38.01 -16.56 -20.59
C THR A 38 -37.76 -15.06 -20.79
N ASP A 39 -37.31 -14.70 -22.00
CA ASP A 39 -37.16 -13.31 -22.47
C ASP A 39 -36.06 -12.44 -21.81
N ILE A 40 -35.16 -13.01 -20.98
CA ILE A 40 -34.04 -12.23 -20.46
C ILE A 40 -33.09 -11.83 -21.60
N PRO A 41 -32.84 -10.52 -21.81
CA PRO A 41 -31.83 -10.10 -22.78
C PRO A 41 -30.45 -10.54 -22.30
N TRP A 42 -29.75 -11.35 -23.11
CA TRP A 42 -28.41 -11.84 -22.80
C TRP A 42 -27.31 -10.78 -23.04
N TRP A 43 -27.59 -9.79 -23.89
CA TRP A 43 -26.62 -8.80 -24.34
C TRP A 43 -26.05 -7.88 -23.24
N PRO A 44 -26.76 -7.49 -22.16
CA PRO A 44 -26.19 -6.64 -21.11
C PRO A 44 -25.08 -7.36 -20.35
N ALA A 45 -25.29 -8.63 -20.02
CA ALA A 45 -24.30 -9.46 -19.34
C ALA A 45 -23.07 -9.71 -20.22
N VAL A 46 -23.28 -10.04 -21.50
CA VAL A 46 -22.16 -10.21 -22.45
C VAL A 46 -21.40 -8.90 -22.67
N GLY A 47 -22.11 -7.77 -22.80
CA GLY A 47 -21.51 -6.45 -22.92
C GLY A 47 -20.67 -6.08 -21.70
N SER A 48 -21.21 -6.29 -20.49
CA SER A 48 -20.47 -6.06 -19.24
C SER A 48 -19.24 -6.96 -19.12
N SER A 49 -19.36 -8.25 -19.45
CA SER A 49 -18.25 -9.19 -19.48
C SER A 49 -17.15 -8.74 -20.44
N ALA A 50 -17.52 -8.31 -21.65
CA ALA A 50 -16.59 -7.83 -22.66
C ALA A 50 -15.83 -6.57 -22.20
N VAL A 51 -16.52 -5.62 -21.55
CA VAL A 51 -15.87 -4.44 -20.96
C VAL A 51 -14.90 -4.86 -19.84
N GLY A 52 -15.31 -5.76 -18.95
CA GLY A 52 -14.45 -6.30 -17.90
C GLY A 52 -13.19 -6.95 -18.47
N ALA A 53 -13.33 -7.81 -19.49
CA ALA A 53 -12.21 -8.45 -20.17
C ALA A 53 -11.29 -7.43 -20.85
N ALA A 54 -11.84 -6.43 -21.54
CA ALA A 54 -11.08 -5.35 -22.17
C ALA A 54 -10.27 -4.55 -21.15
N ILE A 55 -10.87 -4.18 -20.01
CA ILE A 55 -10.20 -3.48 -18.91
C ILE A 55 -9.10 -4.37 -18.32
N ALA A 56 -9.37 -5.66 -18.07
CA ALA A 56 -8.38 -6.58 -17.53
C ALA A 56 -7.16 -6.73 -18.45
N VAL A 57 -7.38 -6.94 -19.76
CA VAL A 57 -6.31 -7.03 -20.76
C VAL A 57 -5.54 -5.72 -20.87
N PHE A 58 -6.24 -4.58 -20.87
CA PHE A 58 -5.60 -3.26 -20.87
C PHE A 58 -4.70 -3.10 -19.64
N VAL A 59 -5.23 -3.44 -18.46
CA VAL A 59 -4.50 -3.37 -17.19
C VAL A 59 -3.26 -4.26 -17.23
N MET A 60 -3.38 -5.52 -17.64
CA MET A 60 -2.24 -6.44 -17.77
C MET A 60 -1.17 -5.92 -18.75
N ARG A 61 -1.58 -5.41 -19.92
CA ARG A 61 -0.66 -4.92 -20.95
C ARG A 61 0.06 -3.63 -20.54
N VAL A 62 -0.66 -2.69 -19.90
CA VAL A 62 -0.08 -1.42 -19.45
C VAL A 62 0.76 -1.60 -18.18
N HIS A 63 0.36 -2.51 -17.28
CA HIS A 63 1.09 -2.84 -16.06
C HIS A 63 2.55 -3.21 -16.33
N TRP A 64 2.83 -3.84 -17.48
CA TRP A 64 4.19 -4.23 -17.87
C TRP A 64 5.00 -3.12 -18.56
N ARG A 65 4.38 -2.02 -19.00
CA ARG A 65 5.04 -1.06 -19.90
C ARG A 65 5.11 0.38 -19.39
N ARG A 66 4.32 0.77 -18.39
CA ARG A 66 4.23 2.19 -17.97
C ARG A 66 4.19 2.38 -16.46
N PRO A 67 4.64 3.56 -15.97
CA PRO A 67 4.42 3.96 -14.58
C PRO A 67 2.92 4.01 -14.30
N GLN A 68 2.53 3.44 -13.17
CA GLN A 68 1.13 3.17 -12.85
C GLN A 68 0.48 4.42 -12.28
N SER A 69 -0.51 4.96 -12.99
CA SER A 69 -1.27 6.12 -12.52
C SER A 69 -2.39 5.69 -11.56
N LEU A 70 -2.44 6.32 -10.39
CA LEU A 70 -3.50 6.14 -9.39
C LEU A 70 -4.88 6.56 -9.94
N ARG A 71 -4.94 7.68 -10.64
CA ARG A 71 -6.20 8.24 -11.16
C ARG A 71 -6.80 7.33 -12.22
N LEU A 72 -5.97 6.87 -13.17
CA LEU A 72 -6.43 6.00 -14.25
C LEU A 72 -6.99 4.68 -13.71
N GLY A 73 -6.24 4.00 -12.82
CA GLY A 73 -6.70 2.74 -12.25
C GLY A 73 -8.01 2.88 -11.46
N THR A 74 -8.17 3.99 -10.73
CA THR A 74 -9.40 4.28 -9.97
C THR A 74 -10.59 4.54 -10.90
N TRP A 75 -10.40 5.32 -11.97
CA TRP A 75 -11.46 5.55 -12.97
C TRP A 75 -11.87 4.28 -13.71
N LEU A 76 -10.91 3.42 -14.08
CA LEU A 76 -11.21 2.12 -14.68
C LEU A 76 -12.00 1.21 -13.74
N PHE A 77 -11.70 1.25 -12.44
CA PHE A 77 -12.48 0.51 -11.44
C PHE A 77 -13.92 1.02 -11.36
N VAL A 78 -14.12 2.35 -11.29
CA VAL A 78 -15.46 2.96 -11.25
C VAL A 78 -16.22 2.66 -12.53
N LEU A 79 -15.59 2.80 -13.69
CA LEU A 79 -16.19 2.48 -14.99
C LEU A 79 -16.63 1.02 -15.08
N ASN A 80 -15.78 0.08 -14.65
CA ASN A 80 -16.13 -1.34 -14.62
C ASN A 80 -17.39 -1.60 -13.77
N ASN A 81 -17.47 -1.00 -12.58
CA ASN A 81 -18.63 -1.15 -11.70
C ASN A 81 -19.87 -0.42 -12.24
N ALA A 82 -19.72 0.72 -12.92
CA ALA A 82 -20.82 1.43 -13.56
C ALA A 82 -21.46 0.59 -14.68
N VAL A 83 -20.65 -0.14 -15.46
CA VAL A 83 -21.16 -1.04 -16.50
C VAL A 83 -21.88 -2.26 -15.89
N ILE A 84 -21.37 -2.80 -14.78
CA ILE A 84 -22.07 -3.85 -14.02
C ILE A 84 -23.45 -3.35 -13.57
N LEU A 85 -23.51 -2.17 -12.96
CA LEU A 85 -24.76 -1.55 -12.49
C LEU A 85 -25.74 -1.31 -13.64
N ALA A 86 -25.27 -0.83 -14.79
CA ALA A 86 -26.10 -0.64 -15.97
C ALA A 86 -26.65 -1.97 -16.51
N ALA A 87 -25.84 -3.04 -16.53
CA ALA A 87 -26.30 -4.37 -16.93
C ALA A 87 -27.37 -4.90 -15.96
N MET A 88 -27.15 -4.76 -14.65
CA MET A 88 -28.11 -5.14 -13.61
C MET A 88 -29.42 -4.38 -13.74
N TRP A 89 -29.40 -3.08 -14.03
CA TRP A 89 -30.61 -2.28 -14.25
C TRP A 89 -31.48 -2.84 -15.37
N VAL A 90 -30.86 -3.25 -16.47
CA VAL A 90 -31.59 -3.81 -17.62
C VAL A 90 -32.17 -5.19 -17.30
N THR A 91 -31.45 -6.02 -16.53
CA THR A 91 -31.86 -7.40 -16.24
C THR A 91 -32.71 -7.55 -14.97
N ALA A 92 -32.76 -6.54 -14.10
CA ALA A 92 -33.45 -6.60 -12.81
C ALA A 92 -34.94 -7.00 -12.89
N PRO A 93 -35.78 -6.42 -13.79
CA PRO A 93 -37.20 -6.77 -13.85
C PRO A 93 -37.46 -8.24 -14.16
N TYR A 94 -36.53 -8.90 -14.87
CA TYR A 94 -36.67 -10.29 -15.25
C TYR A 94 -36.25 -11.24 -14.13
N HIS A 95 -35.18 -10.91 -13.40
CA HIS A 95 -34.72 -11.70 -12.26
C HIS A 95 -35.76 -11.77 -11.15
N LEU A 96 -36.52 -10.69 -10.94
CA LEU A 96 -37.59 -10.62 -9.95
C LEU A 96 -38.79 -11.51 -10.27
N ARG A 97 -38.97 -11.92 -11.54
CA ARG A 97 -40.03 -12.85 -11.95
C ARG A 97 -39.70 -14.31 -11.65
N ASN A 98 -38.44 -14.63 -11.32
CA ASN A 98 -38.02 -15.99 -11.03
C ASN A 98 -38.02 -16.25 -9.51
N PRO A 99 -38.94 -17.08 -8.97
CA PRO A 99 -39.04 -17.34 -7.54
C PRO A 99 -37.84 -18.13 -6.97
N HIS A 100 -37.03 -18.76 -7.82
CA HIS A 100 -35.85 -19.51 -7.37
C HIS A 100 -34.61 -18.64 -7.16
N LEU A 101 -34.63 -17.40 -7.66
CA LEU A 101 -33.51 -16.47 -7.51
C LEU A 101 -33.78 -15.53 -6.35
N ALA A 102 -32.85 -15.44 -5.41
CA ALA A 102 -32.99 -14.50 -4.31
C ALA A 102 -32.97 -13.06 -4.86
N PRO A 103 -33.96 -12.23 -4.51
CA PRO A 103 -34.06 -10.88 -5.03
C PRO A 103 -32.83 -10.06 -4.63
N LEU A 104 -32.36 -9.24 -5.58
CA LEU A 104 -31.26 -8.29 -5.41
C LEU A 104 -29.95 -8.91 -4.91
N GLN A 105 -29.76 -10.23 -5.04
CA GLN A 105 -28.56 -10.92 -4.56
C GLN A 105 -27.28 -10.38 -5.21
N ALA A 106 -27.34 -10.05 -6.50
CA ALA A 106 -26.21 -9.50 -7.23
C ALA A 106 -25.78 -8.13 -6.68
N HIS A 107 -26.74 -7.28 -6.26
CA HIS A 107 -26.47 -6.00 -5.61
C HIS A 107 -25.84 -6.17 -4.22
N LYS A 108 -26.34 -7.14 -3.43
CA LYS A 108 -25.77 -7.49 -2.11
C LYS A 108 -24.31 -7.94 -2.24
N LEU A 109 -24.02 -8.85 -3.18
CA LEU A 109 -22.67 -9.35 -3.46
C LEU A 109 -21.75 -8.26 -4.03
N GLY A 110 -22.26 -7.45 -4.97
CA GLY A 110 -21.52 -6.34 -5.56
C GLY A 110 -21.08 -5.31 -4.51
N THR A 111 -21.99 -4.97 -3.58
CA THR A 111 -21.71 -4.05 -2.47
C THR A 111 -20.55 -4.54 -1.59
N LEU A 112 -20.54 -5.82 -1.22
CA LEU A 112 -19.45 -6.42 -0.43
C LEU A 112 -18.15 -6.54 -1.22
N ALA A 113 -18.23 -6.97 -2.49
CA ALA A 113 -17.07 -7.07 -3.36
C ALA A 113 -16.37 -5.70 -3.53
N VAL A 114 -17.15 -4.63 -3.71
CA VAL A 114 -16.64 -3.26 -3.76
C VAL A 114 -15.98 -2.87 -2.44
N ALA A 115 -16.57 -3.16 -1.28
CA ALA A 115 -15.96 -2.82 0.00
C ALA A 115 -14.56 -3.45 0.19
N ILE A 116 -14.39 -4.67 -0.31
CA ILE A 116 -13.12 -5.40 -0.26
C ILE A 116 -12.12 -4.89 -1.30
N LEU A 117 -12.57 -4.62 -2.52
CA LEU A 117 -11.70 -4.32 -3.66
C LEU A 117 -11.47 -2.84 -3.92
N ALA A 118 -12.30 -1.93 -3.39
CA ALA A 118 -12.29 -0.52 -3.79
C ALA A 118 -10.90 0.13 -3.64
N PRO A 119 -10.31 0.70 -4.71
CA PRO A 119 -8.94 1.21 -4.67
C PRO A 119 -8.77 2.45 -3.79
N GLN A 120 -9.83 3.25 -3.64
CA GLN A 120 -9.85 4.51 -2.89
C GLN A 120 -11.20 4.67 -2.16
N ARG A 121 -11.20 5.45 -1.08
CA ARG A 121 -12.40 5.68 -0.24
C ARG A 121 -13.58 6.20 -1.06
N TRP A 122 -13.38 7.28 -1.81
CA TRP A 122 -14.47 7.90 -2.58
C TRP A 122 -15.02 6.97 -3.67
N ALA A 123 -14.15 6.22 -4.36
CA ALA A 123 -14.56 5.28 -5.41
C ALA A 123 -15.38 4.13 -4.82
N GLY A 124 -14.94 3.60 -3.67
CA GLY A 124 -15.69 2.60 -2.93
C GLY A 124 -17.05 3.10 -2.47
N ILE A 125 -17.11 4.30 -1.87
CA ILE A 125 -18.37 4.92 -1.43
C ILE A 125 -19.31 5.12 -2.62
N ALA A 126 -18.83 5.70 -3.72
CA ALA A 126 -19.64 5.94 -4.91
C ALA A 126 -20.21 4.64 -5.49
N CYS A 127 -19.40 3.59 -5.62
CA CYS A 127 -19.86 2.30 -6.12
C CYS A 127 -20.83 1.60 -5.14
N ILE A 128 -20.56 1.62 -3.82
CA ILE A 128 -21.47 1.07 -2.80
C ILE A 128 -22.82 1.79 -2.85
N LEU A 129 -22.82 3.12 -2.90
CA LEU A 129 -24.05 3.90 -3.04
C LEU A 129 -24.77 3.56 -4.34
N GLY A 130 -24.04 3.34 -5.44
CA GLY A 130 -24.63 2.84 -6.69
C GLY A 130 -25.36 1.51 -6.50
N PHE A 131 -24.70 0.49 -5.91
CA PHE A 131 -25.31 -0.82 -5.69
C PHE A 131 -26.49 -0.82 -4.70
N VAL A 132 -26.54 0.14 -3.76
CA VAL A 132 -27.63 0.25 -2.78
C VAL A 132 -28.78 1.12 -3.30
N ALA A 133 -28.47 2.27 -3.88
CA ALA A 133 -29.47 3.24 -4.32
C ALA A 133 -30.18 2.79 -5.60
N LEU A 134 -29.47 2.13 -6.52
CA LEU A 134 -30.03 1.74 -7.80
C LEU A 134 -31.26 0.83 -7.64
N PRO A 135 -31.25 -0.25 -6.85
CA PRO A 135 -32.45 -1.05 -6.59
C PRO A 135 -33.58 -0.29 -5.88
N ILE A 136 -33.25 0.67 -5.00
CA ILE A 136 -34.26 1.49 -4.32
C ILE A 136 -34.99 2.38 -5.34
N VAL A 137 -34.24 2.92 -6.30
CA VAL A 137 -34.81 3.67 -7.42
C VAL A 137 -35.64 2.74 -8.32
N GLU A 138 -35.15 1.54 -8.66
CA GLU A 138 -35.91 0.55 -9.42
C GLU A 138 -37.24 0.20 -8.75
N LEU A 139 -37.22 -0.04 -7.44
CA LEU A 139 -38.42 -0.32 -6.65
C LEU A 139 -39.44 0.81 -6.85
N ALA A 140 -39.05 2.07 -6.78
CA ALA A 140 -39.97 3.19 -6.99
C ALA A 140 -40.62 3.24 -8.39
N PHE A 141 -40.01 2.61 -9.40
CA PHE A 141 -40.53 2.54 -10.76
C PHE A 141 -41.24 1.22 -11.10
N PHE A 142 -41.24 0.23 -10.20
CA PHE A 142 -41.86 -1.06 -10.47
C PHE A 142 -43.38 -1.03 -10.37
N ASP A 143 -44.01 -1.95 -11.11
CA ASP A 143 -45.46 -2.15 -11.04
C ASP A 143 -45.90 -2.55 -9.62
N PRO A 144 -47.16 -2.25 -9.22
CA PRO A 144 -47.68 -2.61 -7.90
C PRO A 144 -47.63 -4.11 -7.58
N THR A 145 -47.66 -4.96 -8.61
CA THR A 145 -47.55 -6.42 -8.48
C THR A 145 -46.15 -6.87 -8.05
N MET A 146 -45.11 -6.20 -8.54
CA MET A 146 -43.71 -6.47 -8.14
C MET A 146 -43.41 -5.93 -6.74
N HIS A 147 -44.02 -4.80 -6.36
CA HIS A 147 -43.94 -4.27 -5.00
C HIS A 147 -44.45 -5.25 -3.94
N ALA A 148 -45.55 -5.96 -4.24
CA ALA A 148 -46.11 -6.96 -3.34
C ALA A 148 -45.19 -8.17 -3.14
N MET A 149 -44.32 -8.48 -4.12
CA MET A 149 -43.38 -9.61 -4.06
C MET A 149 -42.10 -9.30 -3.29
N LEU A 150 -41.51 -8.11 -3.48
CA LEU A 150 -40.24 -7.72 -2.82
C LEU A 150 -40.42 -7.33 -1.36
N GLY A 151 -41.58 -6.76 -1.01
CA GLY A 151 -41.83 -6.21 0.31
C GLY A 151 -40.83 -5.11 0.70
N TRP A 152 -41.15 -4.34 1.74
CA TRP A 152 -40.23 -3.32 2.27
C TRP A 152 -38.96 -3.94 2.89
N GLN A 153 -39.01 -5.23 3.23
CA GLN A 153 -37.94 -5.96 3.92
C GLN A 153 -36.66 -6.06 3.06
N GLU A 154 -36.78 -6.27 1.75
CA GLU A 154 -35.60 -6.42 0.87
C GLU A 154 -34.79 -5.12 0.77
N ALA A 155 -35.45 -3.97 0.73
CA ALA A 155 -34.78 -2.67 0.77
C ALA A 155 -34.04 -2.45 2.10
N MET A 156 -34.63 -2.88 3.22
CA MET A 156 -33.98 -2.81 4.54
C MET A 156 -32.76 -3.73 4.61
N VAL A 157 -32.84 -4.96 4.07
CA VAL A 157 -31.70 -5.88 4.00
C VAL A 157 -30.58 -5.27 3.15
N LEU A 158 -30.90 -4.72 1.98
CA LEU A 158 -29.90 -4.06 1.14
C LEU A 158 -29.23 -2.87 1.84
N ALA A 159 -30.00 -2.06 2.57
CA ALA A 159 -29.46 -0.97 3.38
C ALA A 159 -28.49 -1.48 4.45
N ILE A 160 -28.81 -2.59 5.13
CA ILE A 160 -27.90 -3.22 6.11
C ILE A 160 -26.59 -3.67 5.44
N TYR A 161 -26.67 -4.32 4.27
CA TYR A 161 -25.48 -4.70 3.50
C TYR A 161 -24.66 -3.47 3.09
N GLY A 162 -25.31 -2.39 2.68
CA GLY A 162 -24.68 -1.10 2.38
C GLY A 162 -23.93 -0.52 3.59
N THR A 163 -24.58 -0.47 4.75
CA THR A 163 -23.96 -0.02 6.00
C THR A 163 -22.76 -0.89 6.36
N PHE A 164 -22.90 -2.22 6.30
CA PHE A 164 -21.81 -3.15 6.60
C PHE A 164 -20.62 -2.97 5.65
N ALA A 165 -20.89 -2.83 4.35
CA ALA A 165 -19.89 -2.56 3.33
C ALA A 165 -19.16 -1.23 3.57
N LEU A 166 -19.86 -0.16 3.98
CA LEU A 166 -19.24 1.11 4.32
C LEU A 166 -18.34 1.01 5.56
N VAL A 167 -18.79 0.31 6.59
CA VAL A 167 -17.97 0.05 7.79
C VAL A 167 -16.73 -0.75 7.43
N LEU A 168 -16.88 -1.82 6.63
CA LEU A 168 -15.78 -2.65 6.16
C LEU A 168 -14.78 -1.82 5.33
N LEU A 169 -15.28 -0.99 4.41
CA LEU A 169 -14.46 -0.10 3.60
C LEU A 169 -13.66 0.88 4.48
N PHE A 170 -14.33 1.52 5.46
CA PHE A 170 -13.67 2.47 6.35
C PHE A 170 -12.61 1.80 7.22
N PHE A 171 -12.93 0.64 7.82
CA PHE A 171 -11.99 -0.13 8.62
C PHE A 171 -10.78 -0.55 7.77
N ARG A 172 -11.02 -1.11 6.59
CA ARG A 172 -9.96 -1.54 5.67
C ARG A 172 -9.02 -0.39 5.30
N VAL A 173 -9.56 0.77 4.91
CA VAL A 173 -8.68 1.89 4.51
C VAL A 173 -7.94 2.47 5.70
N ARG A 174 -8.58 2.57 6.87
CA ARG A 174 -7.91 3.00 8.10
C ARG A 174 -6.77 2.05 8.49
N SER A 175 -7.00 0.74 8.43
CA SER A 175 -5.99 -0.27 8.74
C SER A 175 -4.78 -0.17 7.81
N LEU A 176 -5.00 0.03 6.51
CA LEU A 176 -3.90 0.25 5.55
C LEU A 176 -3.11 1.53 5.85
N ASP A 177 -3.78 2.61 6.26
CA ASP A 177 -3.08 3.86 6.61
C ASP A 177 -2.26 3.72 7.91
N VAL A 178 -2.76 2.96 8.90
CA VAL A 178 -2.03 2.66 10.14
C VAL A 178 -0.83 1.77 9.86
N GLU A 179 -1.02 0.69 9.10
CA GLU A 179 0.06 -0.23 8.71
C GLU A 179 1.19 0.52 7.99
N ARG A 180 0.85 1.42 7.06
CA ARG A 180 1.85 2.26 6.36
C ARG A 180 2.64 3.14 7.33
N LYS A 181 1.96 3.79 8.27
CA LYS A 181 2.64 4.64 9.27
C LYS A 181 3.58 3.81 10.13
N LEU A 182 3.16 2.60 10.52
CA LEU A 182 3.99 1.67 11.29
C LEU A 182 5.22 1.21 10.49
N VAL A 183 5.04 0.80 9.24
CA VAL A 183 6.16 0.41 8.35
C VAL A 183 7.13 1.56 8.15
N ARG A 184 6.63 2.79 7.97
CA ARG A 184 7.47 3.98 7.82
C ARG A 184 8.26 4.26 9.11
N ALA A 185 7.60 4.26 10.25
CA ALA A 185 8.27 4.47 11.55
C ALA A 185 9.32 3.39 11.83
N GLN A 186 9.05 2.13 11.49
CA GLN A 186 10.02 1.04 11.62
C GLN A 186 11.21 1.21 10.69
N THR A 187 10.99 1.68 9.46
CA THR A 187 12.06 1.95 8.49
C THR A 187 12.94 3.09 9.00
N GLU A 188 12.34 4.20 9.43
CA GLU A 188 13.05 5.37 9.98
C GLU A 188 13.85 4.98 11.24
N ALA A 189 13.27 4.20 12.14
CA ALA A 189 13.97 3.69 13.32
C ALA A 189 15.12 2.75 12.96
N THR A 190 14.98 1.94 11.92
CA THR A 190 16.04 1.03 11.45
C THR A 190 17.19 1.81 10.82
N ASP A 191 16.89 2.79 9.97
CA ASP A 191 17.89 3.68 9.35
C ASP A 191 18.65 4.50 10.41
N ALA A 192 17.95 4.99 11.45
CA ALA A 192 18.58 5.72 12.56
C ALA A 192 19.52 4.81 13.36
N ARG A 193 19.09 3.58 13.70
CA ARG A 193 19.94 2.60 14.38
C ARG A 193 21.16 2.24 13.55
N GLN A 194 21.01 2.04 12.25
CA GLN A 194 22.13 1.74 11.36
C GLN A 194 23.13 2.90 11.32
N SER A 195 22.65 4.14 11.24
CA SER A 195 23.51 5.33 11.28
C SER A 195 24.26 5.44 12.60
N ALA A 196 23.60 5.20 13.74
CA ALA A 196 24.24 5.18 15.05
C ALA A 196 25.35 4.12 15.14
N ARG A 197 25.11 2.90 14.61
CA ARG A 197 26.13 1.84 14.56
C ARG A 197 27.35 2.23 13.72
N VAL A 198 27.13 2.85 12.56
CA VAL A 198 28.23 3.34 11.71
C VAL A 198 29.03 4.42 12.44
N LEU A 199 28.36 5.37 13.10
CA LEU A 199 29.04 6.42 13.87
C LEU A 199 29.85 5.86 15.04
N MET A 200 29.34 4.83 15.73
CA MET A 200 30.12 4.12 16.76
C MET A 200 31.33 3.41 16.18
N ALA A 201 31.19 2.72 15.05
CA ALA A 201 32.31 2.06 14.38
C ALA A 201 33.40 3.09 13.98
N VAL A 202 33.01 4.26 13.46
CA VAL A 202 33.96 5.35 13.17
C VAL A 202 34.65 5.83 14.44
N ARG A 203 33.93 6.04 15.54
CA ARG A 203 34.47 6.46 16.84
C ARG A 203 35.49 5.46 17.37
N ASP A 204 35.15 4.18 17.33
CA ASP A 204 35.99 3.14 17.89
C ASP A 204 37.25 2.95 17.05
N LEU A 205 37.13 3.01 15.71
CA LEU A 205 38.28 2.97 14.81
C LEU A 205 39.20 4.20 14.94
N SER A 206 38.65 5.39 15.22
CA SER A 206 39.44 6.61 15.34
C SER A 206 40.16 6.74 16.70
N ASN A 207 39.72 6.04 17.74
CA ASN A 207 40.34 6.11 19.06
C ASN A 207 41.79 5.61 19.09
N THR A 208 42.12 4.50 18.44
CA THR A 208 43.49 3.94 18.46
C THR A 208 44.52 4.82 17.72
N PRO A 209 44.23 5.35 16.51
CA PRO A 209 45.09 6.34 15.86
C PRO A 209 45.24 7.62 16.68
N LEU A 210 44.17 8.12 17.30
CA LEU A 210 44.24 9.31 18.17
C LEU A 210 45.18 9.10 19.35
N GLN A 211 45.10 7.96 20.02
CA GLN A 211 46.02 7.59 21.10
C GLN A 211 47.47 7.46 20.62
N SER A 212 47.67 6.91 19.42
CA SER A 212 49.00 6.77 18.82
C SER A 212 49.63 8.14 18.50
N ILE A 213 48.84 9.08 17.96
CA ILE A 213 49.31 10.45 17.68
C ILE A 213 49.62 11.18 18.99
N GLU A 214 48.78 11.04 20.02
CA GLU A 214 49.02 11.64 21.33
C GLU A 214 50.29 11.09 21.99
N PHE A 215 50.52 9.77 21.90
CA PHE A 215 51.74 9.15 22.40
C PHE A 215 52.97 9.65 21.65
N ALA A 216 52.90 9.73 20.31
CA ALA A 216 53.98 10.24 19.49
C ALA A 216 54.27 11.73 19.77
N SER A 217 53.24 12.57 19.93
CA SER A 217 53.41 13.99 20.27
C SER A 217 54.05 14.16 21.66
N ALA A 218 53.68 13.33 22.63
CA ALA A 218 54.27 13.33 23.96
C ALA A 218 55.75 12.91 23.96
N ILE A 219 56.14 11.93 23.13
CA ILE A 219 57.54 11.52 22.96
C ILE A 219 58.35 12.63 22.30
N LEU A 220 57.85 13.21 21.20
CA LEU A 220 58.54 14.31 20.50
C LEU A 220 58.77 15.49 21.44
N ARG A 221 57.76 15.87 22.24
CA ARG A 221 57.87 16.98 23.20
C ARG A 221 59.00 16.79 24.22
N ARG A 222 59.36 15.54 24.56
CA ARG A 222 60.47 15.23 25.47
C ARG A 222 61.84 15.29 24.79
N HIS A 223 61.93 14.95 23.50
CA HIS A 223 63.20 14.86 22.79
C HIS A 223 63.56 16.17 22.06
N GLU A 224 62.57 16.92 21.59
CA GLU A 224 62.75 18.15 20.79
C GLU A 224 61.92 19.31 21.37
N PRO A 225 62.41 19.99 22.42
CA PRO A 225 61.66 21.05 23.11
C PRO A 225 61.38 22.27 22.23
N GLU A 226 62.22 22.51 21.23
CA GLU A 226 62.15 23.67 20.33
C GLU A 226 60.88 23.65 19.45
N GLU A 227 60.33 22.46 19.17
CA GLU A 227 59.12 22.25 18.35
C GLU A 227 57.80 22.35 19.15
N ALA A 228 57.85 22.76 20.43
CA ALA A 228 56.67 22.89 21.29
C ALA A 228 55.49 23.67 20.65
N PRO A 229 55.69 24.79 19.91
CA PRO A 229 54.58 25.53 19.30
C PRO A 229 53.83 24.73 18.21
N SER A 230 54.53 23.86 17.49
CA SER A 230 53.96 22.98 16.46
C SER A 230 53.13 21.87 17.12
N LEU A 231 53.67 21.27 18.18
CA LEU A 231 52.99 20.22 18.96
C LEU A 231 51.73 20.74 19.65
N ASP A 232 51.71 21.98 20.14
CA ASP A 232 50.51 22.63 20.71
C ASP A 232 49.36 22.77 19.70
N ARG A 233 49.64 22.83 18.39
CA ARG A 233 48.59 22.83 17.36
C ARG A 233 48.00 21.44 17.17
N ILE A 234 48.84 20.41 17.23
CA ILE A 234 48.42 19.00 17.15
C ILE A 234 47.52 18.66 18.34
N ASP A 235 47.94 19.02 19.56
CA ASP A 235 47.17 18.75 20.78
C ASP A 235 45.79 19.44 20.73
N ARG A 236 45.73 20.70 20.28
CA ARG A 236 44.44 21.40 20.05
C ARG A 236 43.57 20.72 18.99
N ALA A 237 44.15 20.13 17.94
CA ALA A 237 43.40 19.38 16.94
C ALA A 237 42.87 18.05 17.50
N LEU A 238 43.66 17.35 18.32
CA LEU A 238 43.24 16.14 19.05
C LEU A 238 42.10 16.44 20.02
N ASP A 239 42.17 17.56 20.75
CA ASP A 239 41.09 17.99 21.66
C ASP A 239 39.80 18.31 20.91
N ARG A 240 39.88 18.90 19.71
CA ARG A 240 38.71 19.10 18.84
C ARG A 240 38.13 17.78 18.34
N LEU A 241 38.96 16.80 17.99
CA LEU A 241 38.49 15.46 17.61
C LEU A 241 37.82 14.75 18.79
N ARG A 242 38.37 14.87 20.00
CA ARG A 242 37.76 14.35 21.23
C ARG A 242 36.43 15.01 21.56
N SER A 243 36.32 16.32 21.40
CA SER A 243 35.07 17.02 21.66
C SER A 243 33.96 16.60 20.69
N LEU A 244 34.29 16.22 19.45
CA LEU A 244 33.37 15.61 18.49
C LEU A 244 32.92 14.19 18.88
N HIS A 245 33.74 13.44 19.61
CA HIS A 245 33.37 12.09 20.07
C HIS A 245 32.40 12.11 21.27
N ARG A 246 32.40 13.19 22.06
CA ARG A 246 31.60 13.28 23.29
C ARG A 246 30.08 13.18 23.07
N PRO A 247 29.48 13.85 22.06
CA PRO A 247 28.07 13.67 21.72
C PRO A 247 27.72 12.26 21.24
N LEU A 248 28.66 11.55 20.60
CA LEU A 248 28.42 10.19 20.11
C LEU A 248 28.21 9.18 21.25
N LYS A 249 28.77 9.46 22.43
CA LYS A 249 28.58 8.62 23.63
C LYS A 249 27.14 8.61 24.13
N VAL A 250 26.36 9.67 23.87
CA VAL A 250 24.94 9.72 24.26
C VAL A 250 24.11 8.69 23.48
N TYR A 251 24.47 8.41 22.23
CA TYR A 251 23.74 7.45 21.39
C TYR A 251 24.05 5.99 21.74
N GLU A 252 25.10 5.73 22.52
CA GLU A 252 25.52 4.38 22.94
C GLU A 252 24.53 3.73 23.91
N SER A 253 23.88 4.53 24.78
CA SER A 253 22.87 4.01 25.72
C SER A 253 21.55 3.61 25.05
N ASP A 254 21.27 4.17 23.88
CA ASP A 254 20.02 3.94 23.14
C ASP A 254 20.14 2.77 22.14
N LEU A 255 21.34 2.19 22.02
CA LEU A 255 21.61 1.08 21.13
C LEU A 255 21.29 -0.25 21.83
N GLU A 256 20.24 -0.88 21.32
CA GLU A 256 19.88 -2.24 21.69
C GLU A 256 20.87 -3.22 21.04
N TRP A 257 21.75 -3.80 21.86
CA TRP A 257 22.71 -4.83 21.46
C TRP A 257 21.98 -6.13 21.12
N ARG A 258 22.19 -6.65 19.90
CA ARG A 258 21.56 -7.91 19.47
C ARG A 258 22.52 -9.09 19.62
N PRO A 259 22.00 -10.32 19.78
CA PRO A 259 22.81 -11.54 19.68
C PRO A 259 23.58 -11.55 18.34
N GLY A 260 24.91 -11.69 18.41
CA GLY A 260 25.80 -11.55 17.25
C GLY A 260 26.48 -10.19 17.07
N ASP A 261 26.07 -9.15 17.83
CA ASP A 261 26.83 -7.89 17.96
C ASP A 261 27.96 -8.00 19.02
N GLU A 262 28.16 -9.20 19.60
CA GLU A 262 29.13 -9.52 20.68
C GLU A 262 30.60 -9.34 20.27
N SER A 263 30.86 -9.41 18.97
CA SER A 263 32.15 -9.12 18.33
C SER A 263 31.94 -7.94 17.38
N PHE A 264 31.80 -6.75 17.93
CA PHE A 264 31.69 -5.53 17.13
C PHE A 264 33.04 -5.24 16.46
N ASP A 265 33.24 -5.76 15.24
CA ASP A 265 34.38 -5.43 14.38
C ASP A 265 34.04 -4.14 13.59
N PRO A 266 34.65 -2.99 13.95
CA PRO A 266 34.34 -1.71 13.32
C PRO A 266 34.64 -1.71 11.81
N GLU A 267 35.67 -2.44 11.37
CA GLU A 267 36.06 -2.50 9.97
C GLU A 267 35.01 -3.23 9.15
N SER A 268 34.48 -4.36 9.66
CA SER A 268 33.39 -5.09 8.99
C SER A 268 32.11 -4.26 8.85
N VAL A 269 31.75 -3.49 9.89
CA VAL A 269 30.55 -2.62 9.89
C VAL A 269 30.70 -1.52 8.86
N LEU A 270 31.87 -0.86 8.80
CA LEU A 270 32.15 0.18 7.82
C LEU A 270 32.23 -0.36 6.40
N ALA A 271 32.86 -1.52 6.20
CA ALA A 271 32.93 -2.19 4.90
C ALA A 271 31.52 -2.53 4.37
N LYS A 272 30.65 -3.04 5.24
CA LYS A 272 29.26 -3.34 4.90
C LYS A 272 28.46 -2.07 4.56
N ALA A 273 28.59 -1.02 5.37
CA ALA A 273 27.94 0.26 5.11
C ALA A 273 28.40 0.89 3.78
N ALA A 274 29.71 0.85 3.49
CA ALA A 274 30.27 1.33 2.23
C ALA A 274 29.77 0.52 1.03
N ALA A 275 29.68 -0.80 1.16
CA ALA A 275 29.10 -1.66 0.13
C ALA A 275 27.62 -1.34 -0.15
N GLU A 276 26.83 -1.08 0.90
CA GLU A 276 25.42 -0.69 0.77
C GLU A 276 25.25 0.68 0.10
N VAL A 277 26.07 1.67 0.45
CA VAL A 277 26.06 2.99 -0.21
C VAL A 277 26.43 2.86 -1.69
N LYS A 278 27.46 2.08 -2.01
CA LYS A 278 27.88 1.79 -3.39
C LYS A 278 26.81 1.04 -4.19
N ALA A 279 26.06 0.15 -3.53
CA ALA A 279 24.93 -0.54 -4.14
C ALA A 279 23.74 0.41 -4.39
N ARG A 280 23.47 1.36 -3.48
CA ARG A 280 22.44 2.39 -3.67
C ARG A 280 22.77 3.33 -4.83
N SER A 281 24.03 3.80 -4.93
CA SER A 281 24.43 4.72 -6.00
C SER A 281 24.34 4.10 -7.40
N ARG A 282 24.52 2.79 -7.52
CA ARG A 282 24.37 2.05 -8.78
C ARG A 282 22.91 1.84 -9.20
N ARG A 283 21.95 1.96 -8.28
CA ARG A 283 20.51 1.82 -8.58
C ARG A 283 19.82 3.14 -8.93
N SER A 284 20.48 4.27 -8.66
CA SER A 284 19.96 5.62 -8.95
C SER A 284 20.40 6.18 -10.31
N VAL A 285 21.13 5.38 -11.11
CA VAL A 285 21.56 5.69 -12.48
C VAL A 285 20.80 4.76 -13.42
#